data_AF-A0A9Q5I269-F1
#
_entry.id   AF-A0A9Q5I269-F1
#
_cell.length_a   1.000
_cell.length_b   1.000
_cell.length_c   1.000
_cell.angle_alpha   90.00
_cell.angle_beta   90.00
_cell.angle_gamma   90.00
#
_symmetry.space_group_name_H-M   'P 1'
#
loop_
_entity.id
_entity.type
_entity.pdbx_description
1 polymer ?
#
loop_
_entity_poly.entity_id
_entity_poly.type
_entity_poly.pdbx_seq_one_letter_code
_entity_poly.pdbx_strand_id
1 'polypeptide(L)'
;MELNRKTKAQYLGPYVVVCKTKASSYVIVELDGSVSKIRVAAFRLIPYLPRLNLSVPITKLVNAADDELENDINPLIEPEEDNVSNTQSESENLNP
;
A
#
# COMPACT_ATOMS: atom_id res chain seq x y z
N MET A 1 2.89 -35.32 29.15
CA MET A 1 1.80 -34.72 28.33
C MET A 1 1.18 -33.60 29.14
N GLU A 2 1.11 -32.39 28.61
CA GLU A 2 0.45 -31.26 29.28
C GLU A 2 -1.08 -31.36 29.11
N LEU A 3 -1.85 -31.23 30.19
CA LEU A 3 -3.31 -31.49 30.19
C LEU A 3 -4.14 -30.35 29.58
N ASN A 4 -3.55 -29.18 29.40
CA ASN A 4 -4.20 -27.94 28.95
C ASN A 4 -4.10 -27.66 27.44
N ARG A 5 -3.68 -28.64 26.60
CA ARG A 5 -3.47 -28.41 25.16
C ARG A 5 -4.68 -27.78 24.45
N LYS A 6 -5.90 -28.18 24.85
CA LYS A 6 -7.17 -27.74 24.23
C LYS A 6 -7.52 -26.28 24.54
N THR A 7 -7.04 -25.73 25.66
CA THR A 7 -7.36 -24.35 26.09
C THR A 7 -6.35 -23.32 25.60
N LYS A 8 -5.23 -23.76 24.99
CA LYS A 8 -4.23 -22.84 24.42
C LYS A 8 -4.74 -22.19 23.14
N ALA A 9 -4.31 -20.96 22.91
CA ALA A 9 -4.57 -20.26 21.65
C ALA A 9 -4.01 -21.07 20.46
N GLN A 10 -4.86 -21.35 19.48
CA GLN A 10 -4.48 -22.11 18.28
C GLN A 10 -3.97 -21.21 17.14
N TYR A 11 -4.33 -19.92 17.18
CA TYR A 11 -3.92 -18.91 16.20
C TYR A 11 -3.33 -17.71 16.94
N LEU A 12 -2.19 -17.23 16.46
CA LEU A 12 -1.44 -16.14 17.08
C LEU A 12 -2.00 -14.75 16.75
N GLY A 13 -2.94 -14.68 15.80
CA GLY A 13 -3.63 -13.44 15.42
C GLY A 13 -3.81 -13.31 13.91
N PRO A 14 -4.48 -12.24 13.47
CA PRO A 14 -4.44 -11.82 12.09
C PRO A 14 -3.05 -11.26 11.74
N TYR A 15 -2.55 -11.62 10.57
CA TYR A 15 -1.31 -11.08 10.02
C TYR A 15 -1.54 -10.61 8.60
N VAL A 16 -0.74 -9.64 8.15
CA VAL A 16 -0.70 -9.19 6.77
C VAL A 16 0.38 -9.97 6.02
N VAL A 17 0.03 -10.56 4.89
CA VAL A 17 0.99 -11.25 4.01
C VAL A 17 1.60 -10.24 3.06
N VAL A 18 2.92 -10.05 3.13
CA VAL A 18 3.64 -9.11 2.25
C VAL A 18 4.06 -9.78 0.95
N CYS A 19 4.64 -10.98 1.05
CA CYS A 19 5.11 -11.69 -0.13
C CYS A 19 5.08 -13.21 0.04
N LYS A 20 4.91 -13.89 -1.09
CA LYS A 20 5.12 -15.32 -1.24
C LYS A 20 6.52 -15.58 -1.76
N THR A 21 7.25 -16.45 -1.08
CA THR A 21 8.58 -16.89 -1.51
C THR A 21 8.49 -18.03 -2.54
N LYS A 22 9.56 -18.23 -3.31
CA LYS A 22 9.69 -19.35 -4.25
C LYS A 22 9.52 -20.73 -3.59
N ALA A 23 9.88 -20.83 -2.30
CA ALA A 23 9.76 -22.05 -1.50
C ALA A 23 8.35 -22.28 -0.88
N SER A 24 7.31 -21.61 -1.38
CA SER A 24 5.92 -21.75 -0.87
C SER A 24 5.77 -21.40 0.62
N SER A 25 6.59 -20.46 1.09
CA SER A 25 6.44 -19.84 2.41
C SER A 25 6.11 -18.36 2.26
N TYR A 26 5.52 -17.77 3.29
CA TYR A 26 5.10 -16.38 3.30
C TYR A 26 5.91 -15.59 4.33
N VAL A 27 6.19 -14.34 3.98
CA VAL A 27 6.63 -13.31 4.93
C VAL A 27 5.37 -12.62 5.44
N ILE A 28 5.22 -12.61 6.76
CA ILE A 28 4.07 -12.03 7.45
C ILE A 28 4.48 -10.81 8.26
N VAL A 29 3.54 -9.90 8.44
CA VAL A 29 3.68 -8.64 9.16
C VAL A 29 2.55 -8.53 10.18
N GLU A 30 2.88 -8.09 11.38
CA GLU A 30 1.91 -7.73 12.41
C GLU A 30 1.15 -6.46 12.04
N LEU A 31 0.01 -6.21 12.69
CA LEU A 31 -0.85 -5.07 12.33
C LEU A 31 -0.21 -3.70 12.62
N ASP A 32 0.82 -3.66 13.47
CA ASP A 32 1.64 -2.48 13.75
C ASP A 32 2.69 -2.21 12.66
N GLY A 33 2.81 -3.08 11.66
CA GLY A 33 3.83 -3.00 10.61
C GLY A 33 5.13 -3.75 10.93
N SER A 34 5.23 -4.41 12.09
CA SER A 34 6.42 -5.18 12.47
C SER A 34 6.56 -6.44 11.62
N VAL A 35 7.72 -6.59 10.97
CA VAL A 35 8.00 -7.72 10.07
C VAL A 35 8.49 -8.92 10.86
N SER A 36 7.83 -10.08 10.66
CA SER A 36 8.28 -11.33 11.26
C SER A 36 9.66 -11.75 10.71
N LYS A 37 10.57 -12.06 11.63
CA LYS A 37 11.90 -12.61 11.29
C LYS A 37 11.83 -14.01 10.67
N ILE A 38 10.74 -14.73 10.93
CA ILE A 38 10.53 -16.10 10.44
C ILE A 38 9.54 -16.13 9.28
N ARG A 39 9.78 -17.07 8.36
CA ARG A 39 8.86 -17.38 7.26
C ARG A 39 7.88 -18.45 7.68
N VAL A 40 6.63 -18.30 7.28
CA VAL A 40 5.54 -19.23 7.63
C VAL A 40 5.19 -20.08 6.42
N ALA A 41 5.17 -21.40 6.59
CA ALA A 41 4.78 -22.32 5.51
C ALA A 41 3.31 -22.11 5.14
N ALA A 42 2.98 -22.24 3.85
CA ALA A 42 1.62 -22.02 3.34
C ALA A 42 0.53 -22.81 4.09
N PHE A 43 0.79 -24.07 4.46
CA PHE A 43 -0.19 -24.93 5.15
C PHE A 43 -0.44 -24.53 6.62
N ARG A 44 0.34 -23.60 7.18
CA ARG A 44 0.14 -23.05 8.53
C ARG A 44 -0.69 -21.78 8.53
N LEU A 45 -0.96 -21.20 7.35
CA LEU A 45 -1.77 -20.00 7.22
C LEU A 45 -3.22 -20.37 6.95
N ILE A 46 -4.13 -19.65 7.60
CA ILE A 46 -5.55 -19.69 7.31
C ILE A 46 -5.95 -18.29 6.84
N PRO A 47 -6.61 -18.15 5.67
CA PRO A 47 -7.08 -16.85 5.21
C PRO A 47 -7.98 -16.19 6.26
N TYR A 48 -7.73 -14.91 6.52
CA TYR A 48 -8.57 -14.14 7.42
C TYR A 48 -9.90 -13.80 6.71
N LEU A 49 -11.01 -14.28 7.27
CA LEU A 49 -12.35 -13.93 6.79
C LEU A 49 -12.90 -12.78 7.64
N PRO A 50 -12.90 -11.53 7.14
CA PRO A 50 -13.40 -10.39 7.90
C PRO A 50 -14.90 -10.54 8.15
N ARG A 51 -15.36 -10.14 9.34
CA ARG A 51 -16.80 -10.10 9.66
C ARG A 51 -17.52 -8.94 8.97
N LEU A 52 -16.79 -7.88 8.66
CA LEU A 52 -17.27 -6.68 7.99
C LEU A 52 -16.27 -6.27 6.91
N ASN A 53 -16.74 -6.10 5.68
CA ASN A 53 -15.92 -5.61 4.59
C ASN A 53 -15.86 -4.08 4.63
N LEU A 54 -14.93 -3.54 5.42
CA LEU A 54 -14.69 -2.11 5.50
C LEU A 54 -13.49 -1.74 4.63
N SER A 55 -13.71 -0.89 3.62
CA SER A 55 -12.64 -0.25 2.88
C SER A 55 -12.27 1.05 3.59
N VAL A 56 -11.11 1.08 4.25
CA VAL A 56 -10.58 2.29 4.87
C VAL A 56 -9.52 2.87 3.93
N PRO A 57 -9.72 4.09 3.39
CA PRO A 57 -8.70 4.73 2.58
C PRO A 57 -7.48 5.04 3.44
N ILE A 58 -6.29 4.69 2.93
CA ILE A 58 -5.00 4.83 3.64
C ILE A 58 -4.75 6.28 4.07
N THR A 59 -5.21 7.26 3.29
CA THR A 59 -5.09 8.69 3.60
C THR A 59 -5.73 9.05 4.94
N LYS A 60 -6.81 8.39 5.36
CA LYS A 60 -7.42 8.64 6.68
C LYS A 60 -6.61 8.06 7.85
N LEU A 61 -5.75 7.07 7.60
CA LEU A 61 -4.91 6.45 8.62
C LEU A 61 -3.60 7.23 8.83
N VAL A 62 -3.05 7.80 7.75
CA VAL A 62 -1.79 8.56 7.79
C VAL A 62 -2.03 9.99 8.27
N ASN A 63 -3.10 10.64 7.78
CA ASN A 63 -3.38 12.05 8.10
C ASN A 63 -3.80 12.29 9.57
N ALA A 64 -4.10 11.25 10.35
CA ALA A 64 -4.36 11.40 11.79
C ALA A 64 -3.10 11.83 12.58
N ALA A 65 -1.91 11.80 11.96
CA ALA A 65 -0.66 12.27 12.53
C ALA A 65 -0.20 13.65 12.01
N ASP A 66 -0.83 14.18 10.95
CA ASP A 66 -0.27 15.29 10.16
C ASP A 66 -1.12 16.58 10.16
N ASP A 67 -2.14 16.68 11.01
CA ASP A 67 -2.98 17.90 11.15
C ASP A 67 -2.20 19.14 11.69
N GLU A 68 -0.87 19.08 11.86
CA GLU A 68 -0.03 20.20 12.33
C GLU A 68 1.01 20.76 11.33
N LEU A 69 1.14 20.28 10.07
CA LEU A 69 2.26 20.72 9.21
C LEU A 69 1.92 21.14 7.76
N GLU A 70 0.78 21.78 7.50
CA GLU A 70 0.46 22.28 6.14
C GLU A 70 0.39 23.81 5.99
N ASN A 71 1.03 24.60 6.88
CA ASN A 71 1.00 26.08 6.74
C ASN A 71 2.22 26.72 6.05
N ASP A 72 3.31 25.99 5.75
CA ASP A 72 4.58 26.64 5.36
C ASP A 72 5.08 26.34 3.93
N ILE A 73 4.38 25.56 3.11
CA ILE A 73 4.85 25.19 1.76
C ILE A 73 3.88 25.72 0.70
N ASN A 74 3.74 27.04 0.53
CA ASN A 74 3.34 27.70 -0.73
C ASN A 74 3.29 29.23 -0.55
N PRO A 75 4.36 29.97 -0.92
CA PRO A 75 4.14 31.06 -1.88
C PRO A 75 5.39 31.43 -2.72
N LEU A 76 5.99 30.52 -3.50
CA LEU A 76 7.15 30.89 -4.35
C LEU A 76 7.07 30.41 -5.81
N ILE A 77 5.86 30.33 -6.38
CA ILE A 77 5.70 30.19 -7.83
C ILE A 77 5.14 31.53 -8.32
N GLU A 78 6.03 32.43 -8.74
CA GLU A 78 5.65 33.59 -9.53
C GLU A 78 5.32 33.13 -10.97
N PRO A 79 4.28 33.69 -11.62
CA PRO A 79 3.95 33.34 -13.01
C PRO A 79 4.80 34.18 -13.98
N GLU A 80 5.77 33.54 -14.64
CA GLU A 80 6.43 34.10 -15.82
C GLU A 80 5.53 33.90 -17.04
N GLU A 81 5.07 34.99 -17.65
CA GLU A 81 4.56 34.99 -19.02
C GLU A 81 5.74 34.90 -19.99
N ASP A 82 5.63 34.10 -21.04
CA ASP A 82 5.99 34.56 -22.39
C ASP A 82 5.45 33.63 -23.49
N ASN A 83 4.80 34.29 -24.44
CA ASN A 83 4.22 33.78 -25.67
C ASN A 83 5.33 33.62 -26.74
N VAL A 84 5.19 32.66 -27.67
CA VAL A 84 5.28 32.88 -29.14
C VAL A 84 5.42 31.55 -29.90
N SER A 85 4.56 31.47 -30.91
CA SER A 85 4.35 30.50 -31.99
C SER A 85 5.59 29.95 -32.72
N ASN A 86 5.51 28.71 -33.21
CA ASN A 86 6.09 28.40 -34.53
C ASN A 86 5.36 27.28 -35.31
N THR A 87 4.74 27.72 -36.41
CA THR A 87 4.64 27.17 -37.78
C THR A 87 4.66 25.65 -38.01
N GLN A 88 3.51 25.07 -38.37
CA GLN A 88 3.44 23.79 -39.09
C GLN A 88 3.32 24.04 -40.59
N SER A 89 4.38 23.71 -41.33
CA SER A 89 4.34 23.46 -42.77
C SER A 89 3.97 21.99 -43.03
N GLU A 90 3.41 21.75 -44.21
CA GLU A 90 3.20 20.46 -44.89
C GLU A 90 1.88 19.73 -44.59
N SER A 91 0.93 19.85 -45.53
CA SER A 91 0.40 18.67 -46.22
C SER A 91 -0.33 19.05 -47.51
N GLU A 92 0.19 18.47 -48.59
CA GLU A 92 -0.53 17.76 -49.64
C GLU A 92 -1.68 18.48 -50.37
N ASN A 93 -1.44 18.81 -51.65
CA ASN A 93 -2.39 18.47 -52.72
C ASN A 93 -1.65 18.40 -54.07
N LEU A 94 -1.41 17.18 -54.54
CA LEU A 94 -1.02 16.89 -55.92
C LEU A 94 -2.16 16.14 -56.60
N ASN A 95 -2.74 16.76 -57.63
CA ASN A 95 -3.21 16.09 -58.85
C ASN A 95 -3.86 17.10 -59.81
N PRO A 96 -3.90 16.79 -61.12
CA PRO A 96 -2.86 16.28 -62.00
C PRO A 96 -2.28 17.37 -62.93
#